data_AF-A0A812CEQ8-F1
#
_entry.id   AF-A0A812CEQ8-F1
#
_cell.length_a   1.000
_cell.length_b   1.000
_cell.length_c   1.000
_cell.angle_alpha   90.00
_cell.angle_beta   90.00
_cell.angle_gamma   90.00
#
_symmetry.space_group_name_H-M   'P 1'
#
loop_
_entity.id
_entity.type
_entity.pdbx_description
1 polymer ?
#
loop_
_entity_poly.entity_id
_entity_poly.type
_entity_poly.pdbx_seq_one_letter_code
_entity_poly.pdbx_strand_id
1 'polypeptide(L)'
;MADNVSNRSRTHASRYSRSSSRSCTAAAAAIAQARAEAAKTRLAFTDKELKIRMELEKLQLEKETAAAVAEAEVLREAADELKERSSCSHSKLDCTPADPSTRVREYLADQASQPKQEMTGPQPPVNEEIVRGYQYGRFERGDRLLPHRPGSPDRPTQTSPPIISYHSPNSRVEDTEPLNDRYPTNTRDASQSQYTSDLVRYFTRRELITTGLPPFNDRPEDYRAWKRSFQSAIRHLGLTYSEEMDLFVKWLGKESGEHARRLRSAHLNHPERGLMRIWARLEECYGAPEMIEDALFKRVDDFPRLSNNDLPRLRELSDLATELLSAREDGNLPGLAYLDTARGLRPL
;
A
#
# COMPACT_ATOMS: atom_id res chain seq x y z
N MET A 1 85.73 27.80 2.93
CA MET A 1 85.96 26.87 1.80
C MET A 1 84.82 27.08 0.81
N ALA A 2 85.13 27.27 -0.46
CA ALA A 2 84.15 27.51 -1.50
C ALA A 2 84.54 26.71 -2.73
N ASP A 3 83.62 25.86 -3.18
CA ASP A 3 83.66 25.12 -4.43
C ASP A 3 82.23 25.12 -4.99
N ASN A 4 81.91 25.05 -6.28
CA ASN A 4 82.58 25.30 -7.56
C ASN A 4 81.52 24.87 -8.63
N VAL A 5 81.83 25.01 -9.91
CA VAL A 5 81.21 24.33 -11.07
C VAL A 5 79.95 24.98 -11.65
N SER A 6 80.23 25.87 -12.59
CA SER A 6 79.37 26.23 -13.73
C SER A 6 78.86 25.01 -14.49
N ASN A 7 77.64 25.06 -15.03
CA ASN A 7 77.25 24.15 -16.11
C ASN A 7 76.38 24.83 -17.17
N ARG A 8 76.80 24.71 -18.44
CA ARG A 8 76.05 25.18 -19.62
C ARG A 8 74.86 24.26 -19.89
N SER A 9 73.76 24.79 -20.41
CA SER A 9 72.78 23.99 -21.16
C SER A 9 72.20 24.73 -22.35
N ARG A 10 72.05 23.99 -23.46
CA ARG A 10 71.68 24.49 -24.79
C ARG A 10 70.18 24.76 -24.88
N THR A 11 69.80 25.84 -25.56
CA THR A 11 68.43 26.06 -26.05
C THR A 11 68.23 25.36 -27.39
N HIS A 12 67.44 24.27 -27.41
CA HIS A 12 66.87 23.72 -28.64
C HIS A 12 65.45 24.25 -28.82
N ALA A 13 65.20 24.99 -29.90
CA ALA A 13 63.89 25.56 -30.20
C ALA A 13 62.95 24.51 -30.82
N SER A 14 61.87 24.16 -30.10
CA SER A 14 60.82 23.25 -30.58
C SER A 14 59.79 23.98 -31.46
N ARG A 15 59.97 23.91 -32.79
CA ARG A 15 58.97 24.40 -33.75
C ARG A 15 57.91 23.33 -34.07
N TYR A 16 56.91 23.13 -33.21
CA TYR A 16 55.65 22.49 -33.63
C TYR A 16 54.49 22.76 -32.66
N SER A 17 53.49 23.57 -33.08
CA SER A 17 52.11 23.62 -32.56
C SER A 17 51.31 24.77 -33.19
N ARG A 18 50.75 24.58 -34.40
CA ARG A 18 49.77 25.52 -35.00
C ARG A 18 48.52 24.85 -35.60
N SER A 19 48.42 23.50 -35.57
CA SER A 19 47.27 22.75 -36.08
C SER A 19 46.19 22.44 -35.02
N SER A 20 46.56 22.37 -33.74
CA SER A 20 45.67 21.95 -32.64
C SER A 20 44.54 22.94 -32.31
N SER A 21 44.80 24.26 -32.40
CA SER A 21 43.83 25.29 -32.00
C SER A 21 42.55 25.29 -32.84
N ARG A 22 42.64 25.05 -34.15
CA ARG A 22 41.48 25.03 -35.07
C ARG A 22 40.53 23.87 -34.80
N SER A 23 41.07 22.69 -34.45
CA SER A 23 40.26 21.52 -34.09
C SER A 23 39.49 21.74 -32.79
N CYS A 24 40.15 22.33 -31.78
CA CYS A 24 39.53 22.69 -30.51
C CYS A 24 38.35 23.68 -30.69
N THR A 25 38.53 24.74 -31.50
CA THR A 25 37.45 25.71 -31.77
C THR A 25 36.26 25.10 -32.53
N ALA A 26 36.50 24.20 -33.48
CA ALA A 26 35.44 23.53 -34.23
C ALA A 26 34.63 22.58 -33.33
N ALA A 27 35.31 21.80 -32.47
CA ALA A 27 34.66 20.93 -31.50
C ALA A 27 33.83 21.74 -30.47
N ALA A 28 34.37 22.86 -29.98
CA ALA A 28 33.65 23.76 -29.06
C ALA A 28 32.38 24.35 -29.71
N ALA A 29 32.45 24.75 -30.99
CA ALA A 29 31.30 25.25 -31.74
C ALA A 29 30.20 24.18 -31.90
N ALA A 30 30.58 22.94 -32.26
CA ALA A 30 29.65 21.83 -32.37
C ALA A 30 28.96 21.49 -31.03
N ILE A 31 29.71 21.48 -29.93
CA ILE A 31 29.15 21.27 -28.57
C ILE A 31 28.19 22.41 -28.19
N ALA A 32 28.51 23.66 -28.54
CA ALA A 32 27.63 24.80 -28.29
C ALA A 32 26.33 24.71 -29.11
N GLN A 33 26.40 24.31 -30.38
CA GLN A 33 25.21 24.08 -31.21
C GLN A 33 24.34 22.94 -30.66
N ALA A 34 24.91 21.79 -30.33
CA ALA A 34 24.17 20.68 -29.73
C ALA A 34 23.49 21.06 -28.41
N ARG A 35 24.13 21.88 -27.57
CA ARG A 35 23.51 22.44 -26.35
C ARG A 35 22.39 23.43 -26.66
N ALA A 36 22.53 24.28 -27.67
CA ALA A 36 21.49 25.22 -28.07
C ALA A 36 20.26 24.50 -28.65
N GLU A 37 20.45 23.45 -29.44
CA GLU A 37 19.37 22.61 -29.95
C GLU A 37 18.68 21.83 -28.82
N ALA A 38 19.43 21.24 -27.89
CA ALA A 38 18.88 20.60 -26.70
C ALA A 38 18.12 21.57 -25.78
N ALA A 39 18.50 22.86 -25.74
CA ALA A 39 17.74 23.89 -25.02
C ALA A 39 16.43 24.23 -25.74
N LYS A 40 16.46 24.37 -27.08
CA LYS A 40 15.25 24.62 -27.89
C LYS A 40 14.23 23.49 -27.79
N THR A 41 14.66 22.23 -27.83
CA THR A 41 13.75 21.08 -27.71
C THR A 41 13.13 20.97 -26.32
N ARG A 42 13.88 21.29 -25.27
CA ARG A 42 13.35 21.40 -23.90
C ARG A 42 12.28 22.49 -23.78
N LEU A 43 12.54 23.69 -24.31
CA LEU A 43 11.58 24.79 -24.31
C LEU A 43 10.28 24.42 -25.06
N ALA A 44 10.41 23.85 -26.26
CA ALA A 44 9.26 23.38 -27.04
C ALA A 44 8.48 22.22 -26.38
N PHE A 45 9.10 21.49 -25.44
CA PHE A 45 8.41 20.50 -24.61
C PHE A 45 7.69 21.17 -23.43
N THR A 46 8.36 22.08 -22.70
CA THR A 46 7.74 22.79 -21.57
C THR A 46 6.54 23.63 -22.00
N ASP A 47 6.58 24.26 -23.18
CA ASP A 47 5.44 25.03 -23.71
C ASP A 47 4.21 24.13 -23.98
N LYS A 48 4.43 22.91 -24.49
CA LYS A 48 3.36 21.92 -24.69
C LYS A 48 2.82 21.40 -23.36
N GLU A 49 3.70 21.15 -22.40
CA GLU A 49 3.30 20.70 -21.07
C GLU A 49 2.48 21.77 -20.33
N LEU A 50 2.90 23.04 -20.38
CA LEU A 50 2.15 24.18 -19.85
C LEU A 50 0.80 24.33 -20.54
N LYS A 51 0.74 24.22 -21.87
CA LYS A 51 -0.53 24.26 -22.61
C LYS A 51 -1.50 23.16 -22.16
N ILE A 52 -1.03 21.92 -22.03
CA ILE A 52 -1.86 20.78 -21.57
C ILE A 52 -2.34 21.01 -20.13
N ARG A 53 -1.48 21.52 -19.24
CA ARG A 53 -1.86 21.86 -17.86
C ARG A 53 -2.94 22.95 -17.82
N MET A 54 -2.81 24.02 -18.61
CA MET A 54 -3.81 25.09 -18.69
C MET A 54 -5.15 24.62 -19.30
N GLU A 55 -5.13 23.77 -20.32
CA GLU A 55 -6.35 23.18 -20.89
C GLU A 55 -7.05 22.25 -19.88
N LEU A 56 -6.29 21.49 -19.10
CA LEU A 56 -6.83 20.63 -18.03
C LEU A 56 -7.46 21.45 -16.89
N GLU A 57 -6.79 22.50 -16.42
CA GLU A 57 -7.30 23.42 -15.39
C GLU A 57 -8.58 24.13 -15.86
N LYS A 58 -8.62 24.59 -17.11
CA LYS A 58 -9.83 25.16 -17.72
C LYS A 58 -10.99 24.15 -17.71
N LEU A 59 -10.75 22.91 -18.13
CA LEU A 59 -11.79 21.87 -18.16
C LEU A 59 -12.28 21.48 -16.75
N GLN A 60 -11.43 21.58 -15.73
CA GLN A 60 -11.84 21.39 -14.33
C GLN A 60 -12.79 22.50 -13.87
N LEU A 61 -12.46 23.76 -14.12
CA LEU A 61 -13.32 24.91 -13.81
C LEU A 61 -14.65 24.88 -14.60
N GLU A 62 -14.62 24.47 -15.87
CA GLU A 62 -15.81 24.30 -16.71
C GLU A 62 -16.73 23.19 -16.15
N LYS A 63 -16.16 22.07 -15.69
CA LYS A 63 -16.91 21.00 -15.01
C LYS A 63 -17.51 21.47 -13.67
N GLU A 64 -16.75 22.21 -12.87
CA GLU A 64 -17.20 22.71 -11.55
C GLU A 64 -18.33 23.73 -11.70
N THR A 65 -18.20 24.67 -12.63
CA THR A 65 -19.27 25.64 -12.94
C THR A 65 -20.53 24.97 -13.49
N ALA A 66 -20.39 23.98 -14.39
CA ALA A 66 -21.53 23.20 -14.87
C ALA A 66 -22.23 22.41 -13.75
N ALA A 67 -21.47 21.82 -12.82
CA ALA A 67 -22.03 21.12 -11.66
C ALA A 67 -22.79 22.07 -10.72
N ALA A 68 -22.21 23.22 -10.38
CA ALA A 68 -22.86 24.22 -9.55
C ALA A 68 -24.14 24.79 -10.19
N VAL A 69 -24.18 24.95 -11.52
CA VAL A 69 -25.40 25.35 -12.25
C VAL A 69 -26.48 24.27 -12.16
N ALA A 70 -26.13 22.99 -12.36
CA ALA A 70 -27.08 21.89 -12.25
C ALA A 70 -27.64 21.73 -10.82
N GLU A 71 -26.80 21.88 -9.79
CA GLU A 71 -27.24 21.86 -8.39
C GLU A 71 -28.20 23.02 -8.08
N ALA A 72 -27.91 24.23 -8.58
CA ALA A 72 -28.79 25.38 -8.42
C ALA A 72 -30.14 25.23 -9.16
N GLU A 73 -30.14 24.56 -10.32
CA GLU A 73 -31.37 24.27 -11.07
C GLU A 73 -32.29 23.31 -10.32
N VAL A 74 -31.75 22.18 -9.83
CA VAL A 74 -32.51 21.20 -9.02
C VAL A 74 -33.07 21.84 -7.75
N LEU A 75 -32.32 22.71 -7.08
CA LEU A 75 -32.80 23.43 -5.90
C LEU A 75 -33.90 24.45 -6.22
N ARG A 76 -33.87 25.08 -7.41
CA ARG A 76 -34.92 25.98 -7.87
C ARG A 76 -36.20 25.21 -8.20
N GLU A 77 -36.09 24.10 -8.93
CA GLU A 77 -37.24 23.23 -9.24
C GLU A 77 -37.92 22.72 -7.95
N ALA A 78 -37.15 22.23 -6.98
CA ALA A 78 -37.69 21.79 -5.69
C ALA A 78 -38.33 22.94 -4.87
N ALA A 79 -37.83 24.18 -5.00
CA ALA A 79 -38.43 25.35 -4.36
C ALA A 79 -39.75 25.78 -5.03
N ASP A 80 -39.83 25.68 -6.35
CA ASP A 80 -41.07 25.96 -7.09
C ASP A 80 -42.13 24.86 -6.85
N GLU A 81 -41.77 23.58 -6.76
CA GLU A 81 -42.68 22.50 -6.31
C GLU A 81 -43.27 22.77 -4.92
N LEU A 82 -42.46 23.24 -3.96
CA LEU A 82 -42.92 23.59 -2.61
C LEU A 82 -43.93 24.76 -2.65
N LYS A 83 -43.75 25.68 -3.60
CA LYS A 83 -44.58 26.87 -3.79
C LYS A 83 -45.90 26.54 -4.49
N GLU A 84 -45.91 25.62 -5.46
CA GLU A 84 -47.14 25.08 -6.02
C GLU A 84 -47.93 24.26 -4.99
N ARG A 85 -47.24 23.45 -4.17
CA ARG A 85 -47.86 22.69 -3.08
C ARG A 85 -48.45 23.58 -1.99
N SER A 86 -47.85 24.75 -1.74
CA SER A 86 -48.43 25.80 -0.90
C SER A 86 -49.63 26.49 -1.56
N SER A 87 -49.61 26.67 -2.88
CA SER A 87 -50.67 27.36 -3.63
C SER A 87 -51.93 26.50 -3.84
N CYS A 88 -51.82 25.17 -3.81
CA CYS A 88 -52.97 24.25 -3.86
C CYS A 88 -53.69 24.06 -2.51
N SER A 89 -53.24 24.68 -1.42
CA SER A 89 -53.85 24.53 -0.09
C SER A 89 -55.05 25.47 0.17
N HIS A 90 -55.86 25.72 -0.86
CA HIS A 90 -57.15 26.41 -0.73
C HIS A 90 -58.32 25.69 -1.42
N SER A 91 -58.29 24.36 -1.46
CA SER A 91 -59.51 23.55 -1.53
C SER A 91 -60.05 23.29 -0.12
N LYS A 92 -61.36 23.50 0.05
CA LYS A 92 -62.02 23.65 1.35
C LYS A 92 -62.19 22.31 2.07
N LEU A 93 -61.34 22.04 3.06
CA LEU A 93 -61.61 21.04 4.10
C LEU A 93 -62.28 21.74 5.29
N ASP A 94 -63.59 21.53 5.43
CA ASP A 94 -64.37 21.99 6.60
C ASP A 94 -64.00 21.15 7.84
N CYS A 95 -62.86 21.45 8.46
CA CYS A 95 -62.54 20.99 9.81
C CYS A 95 -63.24 21.88 10.83
N THR A 96 -64.53 21.65 11.06
CA THR A 96 -65.17 22.14 12.30
C THR A 96 -64.59 21.38 13.49
N PRO A 97 -64.18 22.06 14.58
CA PRO A 97 -63.70 21.38 15.78
C PRO A 97 -64.90 20.74 16.49
N ALA A 98 -65.17 19.47 16.20
CA ALA A 98 -66.26 18.72 16.81
C ALA A 98 -66.04 18.60 18.33
N ASP A 99 -66.97 19.16 19.12
CA ASP A 99 -66.98 19.06 20.58
C ASP A 99 -66.91 17.58 21.01
N PRO A 100 -65.92 17.18 21.85
CA PRO A 100 -65.77 15.81 22.35
C PRO A 100 -67.06 15.19 22.91
N SER A 101 -67.94 15.99 23.51
CA SER A 101 -69.23 15.52 24.06
C SER A 101 -70.14 14.91 23.00
N THR A 102 -70.06 15.39 21.75
CA THR A 102 -70.86 14.92 20.62
C THR A 102 -70.41 13.55 20.15
N ARG A 103 -69.09 13.37 20.02
CA ARG A 103 -68.47 12.11 19.57
C ARG A 103 -68.66 10.97 20.57
N VAL A 104 -68.66 11.28 21.87
CA VAL A 104 -68.99 10.31 22.92
C VAL A 104 -70.48 9.91 22.86
N ARG A 105 -71.40 10.85 22.55
CA ARG A 105 -72.83 10.52 22.37
C ARG A 105 -73.09 9.63 21.16
N GLU A 106 -72.49 9.91 20.01
CA GLU A 106 -72.61 9.04 18.82
C GLU A 106 -72.05 7.65 19.10
N TYR A 107 -70.86 7.55 19.71
CA TYR A 107 -70.24 6.26 20.02
C TYR A 107 -71.06 5.42 21.02
N LEU A 108 -71.70 6.06 22.00
CA LEU A 108 -72.62 5.39 22.93
C LEU A 108 -73.95 4.98 22.27
N ALA A 109 -74.42 5.70 21.26
CA ALA A 109 -75.62 5.33 20.50
C ALA A 109 -75.37 4.13 19.57
N ASP A 110 -74.22 4.08 18.89
CA ASP A 110 -73.84 2.95 18.05
C ASP A 110 -73.62 1.66 18.86
N GLN A 111 -72.94 1.75 20.02
CA GLN A 111 -72.75 0.57 20.88
C GLN A 111 -74.04 0.05 21.53
N ALA A 112 -75.09 0.86 21.63
CA ALA A 112 -76.39 0.40 22.14
C ALA A 112 -77.16 -0.50 21.14
N SER A 113 -76.71 -0.58 19.89
CA SER A 113 -77.48 -1.18 18.78
C SER A 113 -76.92 -2.51 18.24
N GLN A 114 -75.90 -3.12 18.87
CA GLN A 114 -75.37 -4.42 18.47
C GLN A 114 -75.50 -5.51 19.55
N PRO A 115 -75.97 -6.73 19.20
CA PRO A 115 -76.16 -7.80 20.16
C PRO A 115 -74.83 -8.47 20.55
N LYS A 116 -74.71 -8.82 21.84
CA LYS A 116 -73.61 -9.64 22.35
C LYS A 116 -73.69 -11.06 21.80
N GLN A 117 -72.60 -11.56 21.22
CA GLN A 117 -72.29 -12.99 21.25
C GLN A 117 -70.80 -13.22 21.42
N GLU A 118 -70.48 -14.24 22.23
CA GLU A 118 -69.17 -14.46 22.84
C GLU A 118 -68.39 -15.59 22.15
N MET A 119 -67.05 -15.46 22.22
CA MET A 119 -66.10 -16.56 22.48
C MET A 119 -65.83 -17.61 21.38
N THR A 120 -64.55 -17.66 20.97
CA THR A 120 -63.63 -18.82 20.89
C THR A 120 -62.72 -18.68 19.66
N GLY A 121 -61.40 -18.68 19.85
CA GLY A 121 -60.42 -18.49 18.77
C GLY A 121 -59.31 -19.55 18.76
N PRO A 122 -58.91 -20.06 17.57
CA PRO A 122 -57.63 -20.73 17.33
C PRO A 122 -56.66 -19.88 16.47
N GLN A 123 -55.36 -20.15 16.57
CA GLN A 123 -54.28 -19.41 15.90
C GLN A 123 -54.03 -19.82 14.43
N PRO A 124 -53.36 -18.96 13.63
CA PRO A 124 -52.61 -19.34 12.42
C PRO A 124 -51.08 -19.45 12.66
N PRO A 125 -50.29 -20.06 11.73
CA PRO A 125 -49.07 -20.78 12.09
C PRO A 125 -47.71 -20.15 11.72
N VAL A 126 -46.67 -20.86 12.17
CA VAL A 126 -45.21 -20.66 12.01
C VAL A 126 -44.71 -20.87 10.58
N ASN A 127 -43.67 -20.14 10.16
CA ASN A 127 -42.53 -20.72 9.43
C ASN A 127 -41.27 -19.82 9.54
N GLU A 128 -40.11 -20.48 9.52
CA GLU A 128 -38.81 -19.92 9.89
C GLU A 128 -38.00 -19.45 8.68
N GLU A 129 -37.15 -18.44 8.85
CA GLU A 129 -36.02 -18.20 7.92
C GLU A 129 -34.73 -17.91 8.70
N ILE A 130 -33.67 -18.65 8.37
CA ILE A 130 -32.42 -18.73 9.14
C ILE A 130 -31.40 -17.73 8.58
N VAL A 131 -31.04 -16.70 9.35
CA VAL A 131 -29.92 -15.80 9.03
C VAL A 131 -28.74 -16.05 9.98
N ARG A 132 -27.75 -16.81 9.49
CA ARG A 132 -26.43 -16.93 10.15
C ARG A 132 -25.56 -15.73 9.79
N GLY A 133 -25.48 -14.75 10.70
CA GLY A 133 -24.50 -13.67 10.62
C GLY A 133 -23.16 -14.07 11.22
N TYR A 134 -22.07 -13.96 10.45
CA TYR A 134 -20.71 -14.04 10.99
C TYR A 134 -20.28 -12.66 11.49
N GLN A 135 -19.94 -12.61 12.78
CA GLN A 135 -19.68 -11.37 13.53
C GLN A 135 -18.17 -11.18 13.71
N TYR A 136 -17.60 -10.11 13.18
CA TYR A 136 -16.20 -9.73 13.44
C TYR A 136 -16.08 -8.99 14.78
N GLY A 137 -15.05 -9.34 15.56
CA GLY A 137 -14.89 -8.93 16.95
C GLY A 137 -14.64 -7.43 17.15
N ARG A 138 -15.36 -6.85 18.12
CA ARG A 138 -15.12 -5.51 18.67
C ARG A 138 -14.04 -5.59 19.75
N PHE A 139 -12.99 -4.76 19.65
CA PHE A 139 -12.07 -4.49 20.77
C PHE A 139 -12.65 -3.39 21.67
N GLU A 140 -12.73 -3.66 22.97
CA GLU A 140 -12.94 -2.66 24.02
C GLU A 140 -11.88 -2.81 25.12
N ARG A 141 -11.51 -1.69 25.74
CA ARG A 141 -10.56 -1.66 26.87
C ARG A 141 -11.30 -1.91 28.18
N GLY A 142 -10.72 -2.71 29.07
CA GLY A 142 -11.23 -2.95 30.43
C GLY A 142 -10.10 -3.35 31.36
N ASP A 143 -9.96 -2.66 32.48
CA ASP A 143 -8.79 -2.72 33.36
C ASP A 143 -9.01 -3.66 34.57
N ARG A 144 -7.92 -4.24 35.10
CA ARG A 144 -7.75 -4.80 36.47
C ARG A 144 -8.79 -5.77 37.07
N LEU A 145 -8.36 -6.99 37.46
CA LEU A 145 -7.83 -7.30 38.81
C LEU A 145 -7.37 -8.78 38.94
N LEU A 146 -6.54 -9.06 39.97
CA LEU A 146 -5.89 -10.35 40.26
C LEU A 146 -6.85 -11.43 40.81
N PRO A 147 -6.43 -12.70 40.85
CA PRO A 147 -6.14 -13.27 42.17
C PRO A 147 -4.83 -14.07 42.30
N HIS A 148 -4.41 -14.28 43.56
CA HIS A 148 -3.15 -14.90 43.97
C HIS A 148 -3.02 -16.41 43.67
N ARG A 149 -1.78 -16.86 43.49
CA ARG A 149 -1.35 -18.28 43.55
C ARG A 149 -0.29 -18.46 44.64
N PRO A 150 -0.41 -19.45 45.54
CA PRO A 150 0.65 -19.81 46.50
C PRO A 150 1.51 -21.00 46.02
N GLY A 151 2.74 -21.11 46.56
CA GLY A 151 3.47 -22.38 46.70
C GLY A 151 4.53 -22.72 45.64
N SER A 152 5.79 -22.37 45.92
CA SER A 152 7.01 -23.09 45.47
C SER A 152 7.19 -24.38 46.33
N PRO A 153 8.13 -25.31 46.07
CA PRO A 153 9.55 -25.13 45.66
C PRO A 153 9.82 -25.68 44.23
N ASP A 154 11.03 -25.95 43.72
CA ASP A 154 12.41 -25.90 44.28
C ASP A 154 13.47 -25.58 43.18
N ARG A 155 14.77 -25.73 43.49
CA ARG A 155 15.94 -25.43 42.64
C ARG A 155 17.01 -26.53 42.75
N PRO A 156 17.76 -26.84 41.66
CA PRO A 156 19.21 -26.54 41.67
C PRO A 156 19.70 -25.99 40.31
N THR A 157 20.23 -24.78 40.22
CA THR A 157 21.67 -24.45 40.39
C THR A 157 22.57 -25.06 39.30
N GLN A 158 22.94 -24.26 38.30
CA GLN A 158 24.15 -24.47 37.49
C GLN A 158 24.72 -23.10 37.04
N THR A 159 26.00 -23.11 36.69
CA THR A 159 26.92 -21.96 36.82
C THR A 159 27.33 -21.38 35.47
N SER A 160 27.46 -20.06 35.36
CA SER A 160 28.04 -19.36 34.19
C SER A 160 29.48 -18.90 34.47
N PRO A 161 30.42 -19.03 33.51
CA PRO A 161 31.76 -18.45 33.63
C PRO A 161 31.82 -16.98 33.13
N PRO A 162 32.83 -16.18 33.56
CA PRO A 162 32.89 -14.74 33.29
C PRO A 162 33.62 -14.38 31.99
N ILE A 163 33.27 -13.22 31.41
CA ILE A 163 33.99 -12.59 30.29
C ILE A 163 35.18 -11.78 30.83
N ILE A 164 36.37 -12.03 30.29
CA ILE A 164 37.59 -11.25 30.57
C ILE A 164 37.60 -10.00 29.69
N SER A 165 37.73 -8.83 30.31
CA SER A 165 37.99 -7.56 29.63
C SER A 165 39.42 -7.10 29.97
N TYR A 166 40.22 -6.76 28.95
CA TYR A 166 41.62 -6.37 29.12
C TYR A 166 41.77 -4.84 29.26
N HIS A 167 42.59 -4.41 30.22
CA HIS A 167 42.84 -3.00 30.52
C HIS A 167 44.04 -2.41 29.77
N SER A 168 43.83 -1.25 29.10
CA SER A 168 44.69 -0.04 29.12
C SER A 168 46.17 -0.18 28.67
N PRO A 169 47.06 0.85 28.73
CA PRO A 169 46.91 2.27 29.13
C PRO A 169 47.50 3.32 28.14
N ASN A 170 47.21 4.62 28.31
CA ASN A 170 48.16 5.57 28.93
C ASN A 170 47.58 6.99 29.20
N SER A 171 48.10 7.55 30.28
CA SER A 171 47.88 8.83 30.98
C SER A 171 47.88 10.12 30.16
N ARG A 172 47.13 11.14 30.63
CA ARG A 172 47.69 12.28 31.41
C ARG A 172 46.59 13.06 32.16
N VAL A 173 46.92 13.52 33.36
CA VAL A 173 46.05 14.33 34.24
C VAL A 173 46.36 15.81 34.04
N GLU A 174 45.33 16.66 34.04
CA GLU A 174 45.40 18.05 34.49
C GLU A 174 44.00 18.49 34.99
N ASP A 175 43.93 18.99 36.22
CA ASP A 175 42.68 19.40 36.88
C ASP A 175 42.19 20.75 36.36
N THR A 176 40.87 20.91 36.13
CA THR A 176 40.20 22.21 36.23
C THR A 176 38.69 22.04 36.44
N GLU A 177 38.09 22.92 37.24
CA GLU A 177 36.67 22.89 37.60
C GLU A 177 35.71 23.09 36.41
N PRO A 178 34.45 22.60 36.50
CA PRO A 178 33.46 22.76 35.44
C PRO A 178 32.91 24.19 35.40
N LEU A 179 33.56 25.07 34.63
CA LEU A 179 32.98 26.37 34.31
C LEU A 179 31.83 26.17 33.32
N ASN A 180 30.63 26.53 33.80
CA ASN A 180 29.33 26.35 33.17
C ASN A 180 29.16 27.22 31.91
N ASP A 181 29.76 26.80 30.79
CA ASP A 181 29.51 27.43 29.49
C ASP A 181 28.30 26.82 28.79
N ARG A 182 27.21 27.59 28.80
CA ARG A 182 25.99 27.36 28.02
C ARG A 182 26.29 27.50 26.52
N TYR A 183 26.70 26.42 25.87
CA TYR A 183 26.48 26.32 24.43
C TYR A 183 24.97 26.15 24.17
N PRO A 184 24.31 27.05 23.42
CA PRO A 184 22.95 26.78 22.96
C PRO A 184 23.02 25.63 21.95
N THR A 185 22.48 24.47 22.32
CA THR A 185 22.25 23.37 21.38
C THR A 185 21.42 23.90 20.22
N ASN A 186 22.06 24.04 19.06
CA ASN A 186 21.46 24.66 17.90
C ASN A 186 20.34 23.75 17.38
N THR A 187 19.09 24.06 17.75
CA THR A 187 17.86 23.31 17.43
C THR A 187 17.54 23.24 15.93
N ARG A 188 18.43 23.76 15.09
CA ARG A 188 18.40 23.77 13.63
C ARG A 188 18.80 22.44 12.98
N ASP A 189 19.49 21.57 13.71
CA ASP A 189 19.95 20.27 13.18
C ASP A 189 18.78 19.30 12.94
N ALA A 190 17.78 19.29 13.83
CA ALA A 190 16.59 18.43 13.69
C ALA A 190 15.76 18.74 12.42
N SER A 191 15.65 20.02 12.04
CA SER A 191 15.00 20.41 10.78
C SER A 191 15.83 20.00 9.55
N GLN A 192 17.15 19.99 9.68
CA GLN A 192 18.05 19.65 8.58
C GLN A 192 18.12 18.12 8.39
N SER A 193 18.05 17.34 9.48
CA SER A 193 17.92 15.88 9.44
C SER A 193 16.55 15.40 8.93
N GLN A 194 15.46 16.14 9.19
CA GLN A 194 14.16 15.84 8.59
C GLN A 194 14.21 16.03 7.07
N TYR A 195 14.74 17.16 6.60
CA TYR A 195 14.85 17.43 5.17
C TYR A 195 15.76 16.43 4.44
N THR A 196 16.88 16.00 5.06
CA THR A 196 17.72 14.94 4.48
C THR A 196 17.04 13.58 4.50
N SER A 197 16.29 13.25 5.57
CA SER A 197 15.49 12.02 5.64
C SER A 197 14.39 11.98 4.58
N ASP A 198 13.72 13.10 4.31
CA ASP A 198 12.69 13.19 3.27
C ASP A 198 13.28 13.14 1.85
N LEU A 199 14.45 13.74 1.62
CA LEU A 199 15.17 13.57 0.36
C LEU A 199 15.62 12.11 0.16
N VAL A 200 16.20 11.47 1.18
CA VAL A 200 16.56 10.04 1.13
C VAL A 200 15.32 9.18 0.85
N ARG A 201 14.22 9.40 1.60
CA ARG A 201 12.94 8.72 1.40
C ARG A 201 12.39 8.92 -0.01
N TYR A 202 12.52 10.12 -0.59
CA TYR A 202 12.15 10.40 -1.97
C TYR A 202 13.05 9.69 -3.00
N PHE A 203 14.37 9.67 -2.78
CA PHE A 203 15.29 8.91 -3.64
C PHE A 203 15.03 7.40 -3.56
N THR A 204 14.85 6.84 -2.36
CA THR A 204 14.48 5.43 -2.16
C THR A 204 13.11 5.12 -2.78
N ARG A 205 12.11 6.00 -2.62
CA ARG A 205 10.81 5.88 -3.29
C ARG A 205 10.98 5.84 -4.81
N ARG A 206 11.77 6.75 -5.37
CA ARG A 206 12.04 6.83 -6.81
C ARG A 206 12.76 5.59 -7.32
N GLU A 207 13.82 5.15 -6.63
CA GLU A 207 14.65 4.01 -7.02
C GLU A 207 13.87 2.68 -6.97
N LEU A 208 13.09 2.45 -5.90
CA LEU A 208 12.17 1.31 -5.84
C LEU A 208 11.15 1.33 -6.98
N ILE A 209 10.58 2.50 -7.29
CA ILE A 209 9.64 2.66 -8.40
C ILE A 209 10.33 2.51 -9.77
N THR A 210 11.61 2.82 -9.93
CA THR A 210 12.29 2.71 -11.23
C THR A 210 12.91 1.35 -11.50
N THR A 211 13.42 0.66 -10.47
CA THR A 211 14.34 -0.48 -10.67
C THR A 211 14.28 -1.59 -9.62
N GLY A 212 13.67 -1.38 -8.45
CA GLY A 212 13.90 -2.24 -7.28
C GLY A 212 12.98 -3.45 -7.09
N LEU A 213 11.82 -3.50 -7.75
CA LEU A 213 10.85 -4.60 -7.60
C LEU A 213 10.72 -5.40 -8.90
N PRO A 214 10.77 -6.75 -8.88
CA PRO A 214 10.27 -7.53 -9.99
C PRO A 214 8.74 -7.45 -10.05
N PRO A 215 8.13 -7.33 -11.25
CA PRO A 215 6.68 -7.46 -11.38
C PRO A 215 6.24 -8.88 -11.01
N PHE A 216 5.04 -9.00 -10.42
CA PHE A 216 4.40 -10.28 -10.20
C PHE A 216 4.08 -10.94 -11.54
N ASN A 217 4.17 -12.26 -11.59
CA ASN A 217 4.02 -13.08 -12.79
C ASN A 217 2.68 -13.85 -12.83
N ASP A 218 1.73 -13.53 -11.94
CA ASP A 218 0.45 -14.22 -11.76
C ASP A 218 0.59 -15.71 -11.40
N ARG A 219 1.69 -16.10 -10.72
CA ARG A 219 1.95 -17.48 -10.28
C ARG A 219 1.79 -17.67 -8.77
N PRO A 220 0.97 -18.62 -8.28
CA PRO A 220 0.81 -18.88 -6.85
C PRO A 220 2.12 -19.24 -6.13
N GLU A 221 2.98 -20.04 -6.76
CA GLU A 221 4.26 -20.48 -6.18
C GLU A 221 5.18 -19.29 -5.81
N ASP A 222 5.24 -18.27 -6.67
CA ASP A 222 6.06 -17.08 -6.49
C ASP A 222 5.39 -16.02 -5.60
N TYR A 223 4.07 -16.11 -5.38
CA TYR A 223 3.28 -15.07 -4.71
C TYR A 223 3.78 -14.74 -3.30
N ARG A 224 4.13 -15.75 -2.50
CA ARG A 224 4.62 -15.52 -1.13
C ARG A 224 5.96 -14.78 -1.11
N ALA A 225 6.87 -15.11 -2.04
CA ALA A 225 8.15 -14.44 -2.18
C ALA A 225 7.98 -13.00 -2.69
N TRP A 226 7.17 -12.81 -3.74
CA TRP A 226 6.83 -11.50 -4.29
C TRP A 226 6.16 -10.60 -3.24
N LYS A 227 5.16 -11.11 -2.51
CA LYS A 227 4.45 -10.39 -1.45
C LYS A 227 5.39 -9.92 -0.34
N ARG A 228 6.29 -10.79 0.15
CA ARG A 228 7.32 -10.44 1.13
C ARG A 228 8.23 -9.32 0.60
N SER A 229 8.68 -9.44 -0.66
CA SER A 229 9.51 -8.42 -1.32
C SER A 229 8.80 -7.08 -1.46
N PHE A 230 7.57 -7.07 -2.00
CA PHE A 230 6.73 -5.89 -2.19
C PHE A 230 6.44 -5.18 -0.85
N GLN A 231 5.99 -5.92 0.17
CA GLN A 231 5.73 -5.36 1.49
C GLN A 231 7.00 -4.83 2.16
N SER A 232 8.15 -5.50 2.01
CA SER A 232 9.42 -5.03 2.55
C SER A 232 9.91 -3.75 1.87
N ALA A 233 9.75 -3.66 0.54
CA ALA A 233 10.08 -2.49 -0.24
C ALA A 233 9.27 -1.25 0.20
N ILE A 234 7.95 -1.38 0.38
CA ILE A 234 7.10 -0.22 0.68
C ILE A 234 7.06 0.20 2.15
N ARG A 235 7.46 -0.68 3.08
CA ARG A 235 7.31 -0.54 4.54
C ARG A 235 7.74 0.82 5.12
N HIS A 236 8.77 1.45 4.55
CA HIS A 236 9.36 2.69 5.05
C HIS A 236 9.12 3.91 4.14
N LEU A 237 8.32 3.76 3.08
CA LEU A 237 8.08 4.83 2.11
C LEU A 237 7.02 5.85 2.55
N GLY A 238 6.19 5.51 3.54
CA GLY A 238 5.08 6.36 4.02
C GLY A 238 4.12 6.71 2.90
N LEU A 239 3.59 5.69 2.22
CA LEU A 239 2.67 5.84 1.10
C LEU A 239 1.25 6.10 1.58
N THR A 240 0.48 6.83 0.77
CA THR A 240 -0.98 6.85 0.89
C THR A 240 -1.59 5.62 0.24
N TYR A 241 -2.81 5.23 0.63
CA TYR A 241 -3.50 4.09 0.03
C TYR A 241 -3.65 4.20 -1.50
N SER A 242 -3.83 5.42 -2.03
CA SER A 242 -3.89 5.66 -3.48
C SER A 242 -2.54 5.38 -4.15
N GLU A 243 -1.43 5.83 -3.55
CA GLU A 243 -0.08 5.52 -4.06
C GLU A 243 0.22 4.02 -4.02
N GLU A 244 -0.23 3.29 -3.00
CA GLU A 244 -0.11 1.82 -2.95
C GLU A 244 -0.93 1.15 -4.07
N MET A 245 -2.17 1.59 -4.33
CA MET A 245 -2.96 1.10 -5.46
C MET A 245 -2.29 1.34 -6.82
N ASP A 246 -1.59 2.46 -6.98
CA ASP A 246 -0.79 2.77 -8.17
C ASP A 246 0.41 1.81 -8.32
N LEU A 247 1.04 1.43 -7.20
CA LEU A 247 2.08 0.39 -7.20
C LEU A 247 1.52 -0.98 -7.58
N PHE A 248 0.32 -1.37 -7.14
CA PHE A 248 -0.31 -2.61 -7.60
C PHE A 248 -0.58 -2.58 -9.10
N VAL A 249 -1.13 -1.50 -9.64
CA VAL A 249 -1.37 -1.36 -11.09
C VAL A 249 -0.08 -1.45 -11.91
N LYS A 250 1.07 -1.08 -11.34
CA LYS A 250 2.40 -1.12 -11.97
C LYS A 250 3.14 -2.45 -11.82
N TRP A 251 3.08 -3.07 -10.65
CA TRP A 251 3.92 -4.20 -10.26
C TRP A 251 3.20 -5.54 -10.14
N LEU A 252 1.89 -5.58 -10.37
CA LEU A 252 1.17 -6.83 -10.56
C LEU A 252 1.32 -7.36 -11.98
N GLY A 253 0.95 -8.63 -12.17
CA GLY A 253 0.96 -9.30 -13.46
C GLY A 253 -0.15 -8.82 -14.40
N LYS A 254 -0.35 -9.54 -15.49
CA LYS A 254 -1.33 -9.21 -16.52
C LYS A 254 -2.76 -9.29 -15.97
N GLU A 255 -3.07 -10.38 -15.27
CA GLU A 255 -4.43 -10.68 -14.78
C GLU A 255 -4.70 -9.96 -13.47
N SER A 256 -3.82 -10.13 -12.48
CA SER A 256 -3.95 -9.45 -11.19
C SER A 256 -3.87 -7.93 -11.31
N GLY A 257 -3.03 -7.42 -12.23
CA GLY A 257 -2.93 -5.98 -12.53
C GLY A 257 -4.17 -5.43 -13.22
N GLU A 258 -4.90 -6.23 -14.00
CA GLU A 258 -6.20 -5.81 -14.54
C GLU A 258 -7.27 -5.73 -13.44
N HIS A 259 -7.32 -6.72 -12.54
CA HIS A 259 -8.18 -6.66 -11.36
C HIS A 259 -7.87 -5.43 -10.49
N ALA A 260 -6.60 -5.11 -10.27
CA ALA A 260 -6.19 -3.91 -9.55
C ALA A 260 -6.62 -2.61 -10.26
N ARG A 261 -6.48 -2.52 -11.60
CA ARG A 261 -6.99 -1.36 -12.36
C ARG A 261 -8.50 -1.19 -12.18
N ARG A 262 -9.29 -2.26 -12.32
CA ARG A 262 -10.75 -2.23 -12.15
C ARG A 262 -11.14 -1.79 -10.73
N LEU A 263 -10.48 -2.33 -9.70
CA LEU A 263 -10.74 -1.97 -8.30
C LEU A 263 -10.32 -0.52 -7.98
N ARG A 264 -9.21 -0.03 -8.55
CA ARG A 264 -8.78 1.38 -8.45
C ARG A 264 -9.82 2.33 -9.05
N SER A 265 -10.30 2.06 -10.27
CA SER A 265 -11.33 2.87 -10.91
C SER A 265 -12.67 2.86 -10.15
N ALA A 266 -13.02 1.75 -9.49
CA ALA A 266 -14.23 1.64 -8.69
C ALA A 266 -14.16 2.35 -7.31
N HIS A 267 -12.96 2.59 -6.78
CA HIS A 267 -12.74 3.08 -5.42
C HIS A 267 -11.97 4.42 -5.35
N LEU A 268 -12.15 5.29 -6.35
CA LEU A 268 -11.46 6.59 -6.43
C LEU A 268 -11.61 7.45 -5.16
N ASN A 269 -12.80 7.44 -4.54
CA ASN A 269 -13.11 8.21 -3.34
C ASN A 269 -12.80 7.46 -2.02
N HIS A 270 -12.46 6.16 -2.11
CA HIS A 270 -12.26 5.25 -0.98
C HIS A 270 -11.06 4.31 -1.23
N PRO A 271 -9.84 4.85 -1.46
CA PRO A 271 -8.68 4.05 -1.83
C PRO A 271 -8.31 3.01 -0.77
N GLU A 272 -8.64 3.24 0.50
CA GLU A 272 -8.48 2.26 1.59
C GLU A 272 -9.28 0.97 1.33
N ARG A 273 -10.54 1.09 0.86
CA ARG A 273 -11.39 -0.06 0.52
C ARG A 273 -10.91 -0.73 -0.75
N GLY A 274 -10.51 0.05 -1.75
CA GLY A 274 -9.95 -0.47 -3.00
C GLY A 274 -8.70 -1.31 -2.76
N LEU A 275 -7.76 -0.80 -1.96
CA LEU A 275 -6.54 -1.48 -1.54
C LEU A 275 -6.82 -2.79 -0.81
N MET A 276 -7.72 -2.78 0.19
CA MET A 276 -8.13 -3.99 0.91
C MET A 276 -8.74 -5.04 -0.03
N ARG A 277 -9.54 -4.62 -1.02
CA ARG A 277 -10.11 -5.52 -2.03
C ARG A 277 -9.06 -6.12 -2.96
N ILE A 278 -8.04 -5.35 -3.36
CA ILE A 278 -6.91 -5.87 -4.16
C ILE A 278 -6.16 -6.93 -3.37
N TRP A 279 -5.77 -6.63 -2.13
CA TRP A 279 -5.09 -7.61 -1.26
C TRP A 279 -5.92 -8.88 -1.08
N ALA A 280 -7.19 -8.76 -0.67
CA ALA A 280 -8.06 -9.92 -0.47
C ALA A 280 -8.17 -10.81 -1.73
N ARG A 281 -8.25 -10.21 -2.92
CA ARG A 281 -8.28 -10.95 -4.19
C ARG A 281 -6.96 -11.64 -4.51
N LEU A 282 -5.83 -11.03 -4.15
CA LEU A 282 -4.51 -11.63 -4.31
C LEU A 282 -4.32 -12.82 -3.36
N GLU A 283 -4.76 -12.73 -2.10
CA GLU A 283 -4.74 -13.88 -1.19
C GLU A 283 -5.63 -15.01 -1.72
N GLU A 284 -6.86 -14.69 -2.17
CA GLU A 284 -7.83 -15.65 -2.71
C GLU A 284 -7.28 -16.42 -3.93
N CYS A 285 -6.68 -15.73 -4.90
CA CYS A 285 -6.26 -16.35 -6.16
C CYS A 285 -4.83 -16.94 -6.13
N TYR A 286 -3.94 -16.43 -5.28
CA TYR A 286 -2.51 -16.79 -5.32
C TYR A 286 -1.89 -17.06 -3.93
N GLY A 287 -2.53 -16.64 -2.85
CA GLY A 287 -2.02 -16.79 -1.47
C GLY A 287 -2.61 -17.96 -0.68
N ALA A 288 -3.76 -18.48 -1.10
CA ALA A 288 -4.41 -19.63 -0.50
C ALA A 288 -3.50 -20.88 -0.59
N PRO A 289 -3.34 -21.66 0.50
CA PRO A 289 -2.41 -22.79 0.52
C PRO A 289 -2.73 -23.82 -0.56
N GLU A 290 -4.01 -24.04 -0.87
CA GLU A 290 -4.48 -24.96 -1.90
C GLU A 290 -4.01 -24.54 -3.31
N MET A 291 -4.01 -23.23 -3.61
CA MET A 291 -3.57 -22.70 -4.90
C MET A 291 -2.05 -22.80 -5.08
N ILE A 292 -1.30 -22.65 -3.99
CA ILE A 292 0.16 -22.77 -3.99
C ILE A 292 0.57 -24.25 -4.07
N GLU A 293 -0.11 -25.12 -3.34
CA GLU A 293 0.07 -26.57 -3.39
C GLU A 293 -0.23 -27.13 -4.78
N ASP A 294 -1.38 -26.78 -5.39
CA ASP A 294 -1.74 -27.22 -6.75
C ASP A 294 -0.69 -26.79 -7.78
N ALA A 295 -0.23 -25.54 -7.73
CA ALA A 295 0.84 -25.05 -8.62
C ALA A 295 2.17 -25.79 -8.42
N LEU A 296 2.53 -26.11 -7.17
CA LEU A 296 3.74 -26.87 -6.84
C LEU A 296 3.65 -28.35 -7.27
N PHE A 297 2.52 -29.02 -7.01
CA PHE A 297 2.26 -30.38 -7.50
C PHE A 297 2.30 -30.43 -9.02
N LYS A 298 1.63 -29.49 -9.69
CA LYS A 298 1.66 -29.40 -11.15
C LYS A 298 3.07 -29.19 -11.71
N ARG A 299 3.92 -28.41 -11.05
CA ARG A 299 5.35 -28.28 -11.43
C ARG A 299 6.15 -29.58 -11.28
N VAL A 300 5.74 -30.48 -10.39
CA VAL A 300 6.31 -31.83 -10.27
C VAL A 300 5.75 -32.77 -11.34
N ASP A 301 4.44 -32.73 -11.60
CA ASP A 301 3.78 -33.58 -12.60
C ASP A 301 4.18 -33.23 -14.05
N ASP A 302 4.31 -31.93 -14.35
CA ASP A 302 4.80 -31.42 -15.63
C ASP A 302 6.34 -31.59 -15.78
N PHE A 303 7.06 -32.11 -14.76
CA PHE A 303 8.51 -32.25 -14.81
C PHE A 303 8.94 -33.29 -15.87
N PRO A 304 9.88 -32.95 -16.77
CA PRO A 304 10.23 -33.82 -17.89
C PRO A 304 10.89 -35.12 -17.43
N ARG A 305 10.49 -36.25 -18.04
CA ARG A 305 11.12 -37.55 -17.79
C ARG A 305 12.63 -37.49 -18.00
N LEU A 306 13.37 -37.85 -16.95
CA LEU A 306 14.84 -37.88 -16.95
C LEU A 306 15.36 -38.96 -17.91
N SER A 307 16.31 -38.60 -18.78
CA SER A 307 17.15 -39.59 -19.46
C SER A 307 18.38 -39.92 -18.61
N ASN A 308 19.03 -41.05 -18.93
CA ASN A 308 20.11 -41.65 -18.16
C ASN A 308 21.45 -40.85 -18.18
N ASN A 309 21.42 -39.60 -18.63
CA ASN A 309 22.57 -38.68 -18.71
C ASN A 309 22.19 -37.19 -18.58
N ASP A 310 20.98 -36.86 -18.13
CA ASP A 310 20.53 -35.46 -17.98
C ASP A 310 20.99 -34.83 -16.66
N LEU A 311 22.31 -34.64 -16.50
CA LEU A 311 22.87 -33.97 -15.32
C LEU A 311 22.28 -32.58 -15.04
N PRO A 312 21.94 -31.72 -16.03
CA PRO A 312 21.24 -30.46 -15.77
C PRO A 312 19.84 -30.65 -15.18
N ARG A 313 19.02 -31.56 -15.73
CA ARG A 313 17.66 -31.80 -15.24
C ARG A 313 17.65 -32.49 -13.87
N LEU A 314 18.66 -33.29 -13.56
CA LEU A 314 18.87 -33.80 -12.21
C LEU A 314 19.16 -32.68 -11.19
N ARG A 315 19.82 -31.59 -11.59
CA ARG A 315 19.99 -30.40 -10.74
C ARG A 315 18.68 -29.64 -10.60
N GLU A 316 17.97 -29.37 -11.71
CA GLU A 316 16.66 -28.72 -11.68
C GLU A 316 15.64 -29.47 -10.79
N LEU A 317 15.67 -30.80 -10.80
CA LEU A 317 14.86 -31.63 -9.89
C LEU A 317 15.31 -31.51 -8.43
N SER A 318 16.62 -31.44 -8.17
CA SER A 318 17.17 -31.21 -6.83
C SER A 318 16.81 -29.83 -6.28
N ASP A 319 16.82 -28.81 -7.14
CA ASP A 319 16.43 -27.45 -6.81
C ASP A 319 14.93 -27.39 -6.50
N LEU A 320 14.08 -28.01 -7.34
CA LEU A 320 12.63 -28.16 -7.10
C LEU A 320 12.32 -28.91 -5.80
N ALA A 321 13.03 -30.00 -5.51
CA ALA A 321 12.87 -30.73 -4.25
C ALA A 321 13.27 -29.86 -3.03
N THR A 322 14.32 -29.06 -3.15
CA THR A 322 14.77 -28.14 -2.10
C THR A 322 13.74 -27.01 -1.88
N GLU A 323 13.14 -26.51 -2.96
CA GLU A 323 12.05 -25.53 -2.93
C GLU A 323 10.81 -26.06 -2.20
N LEU A 324 10.37 -27.28 -2.53
CA LEU A 324 9.24 -27.96 -1.89
C LEU A 324 9.47 -28.20 -0.39
N LEU A 325 10.65 -28.69 -0.02
CA LEU A 325 11.03 -28.89 1.40
C LEU A 325 11.01 -27.56 2.15
N SER A 326 11.60 -26.51 1.58
CA SER A 326 11.60 -25.16 2.17
C SER A 326 10.18 -24.62 2.35
N ALA A 327 9.32 -24.78 1.32
CA ALA A 327 7.93 -24.30 1.34
C ALA A 327 7.06 -25.04 2.38
N ARG A 328 7.35 -26.32 2.62
CA ARG A 328 6.74 -27.17 3.66
C ARG A 328 7.20 -26.78 5.06
N GLU A 329 8.50 -26.54 5.26
CA GLU A 329 9.06 -26.08 6.55
C GLU A 329 8.58 -24.68 6.94
N ASP A 330 8.27 -23.83 5.96
CA ASP A 330 7.64 -22.50 6.12
C ASP A 330 6.19 -22.55 6.67
N GLY A 331 5.72 -23.73 7.11
CA GLY A 331 4.62 -23.93 8.08
C GLY A 331 3.19 -23.74 7.59
N ASN A 332 3.00 -23.40 6.32
CA ASN A 332 1.73 -22.90 5.78
C ASN A 332 1.18 -23.71 4.60
N LEU A 333 1.76 -24.87 4.27
CA LEU A 333 1.33 -25.73 3.14
C LEU A 333 1.14 -27.19 3.63
N PRO A 334 0.02 -27.50 4.30
CA PRO A 334 -0.21 -28.81 4.91
C PRO A 334 -0.34 -29.96 3.88
N GLY A 335 -0.80 -29.69 2.66
CA GLY A 335 -0.95 -30.71 1.62
C GLY A 335 0.39 -31.24 1.11
N LEU A 336 1.49 -30.48 1.21
CA LEU A 336 2.83 -30.96 0.85
C LEU A 336 3.28 -32.16 1.72
N ALA A 337 2.72 -32.35 2.92
CA ALA A 337 2.97 -33.55 3.73
C ALA A 337 2.48 -34.86 3.07
N TYR A 338 1.62 -34.77 2.04
CA TYR A 338 1.25 -35.91 1.21
C TYR A 338 2.46 -36.55 0.50
N LEU A 339 3.44 -35.74 0.10
CA LEU A 339 4.65 -36.21 -0.60
C LEU A 339 5.52 -37.14 0.27
N ASP A 340 5.54 -36.93 1.58
CA ASP A 340 6.25 -37.79 2.55
C ASP A 340 5.56 -39.16 2.74
N THR A 341 4.30 -39.27 2.30
CA THR A 341 3.51 -40.49 2.49
C THR A 341 3.80 -41.48 1.37
N ALA A 342 3.79 -42.79 1.67
CA ALA A 342 3.93 -43.86 0.66
C ALA A 342 2.85 -43.86 -0.45
N ARG A 343 1.88 -42.94 -0.40
CA ARG A 343 0.91 -42.64 -1.46
C ARG A 343 1.43 -41.60 -2.47
N GLY A 344 2.21 -40.61 -2.05
CA GLY A 344 2.88 -39.65 -2.93
C GLY A 344 3.97 -40.28 -3.81
N LEU A 345 4.43 -41.49 -3.47
CA LEU A 345 5.33 -42.31 -4.30
C LEU A 345 4.61 -43.19 -5.35
N ARG A 346 3.28 -43.10 -5.47
CA ARG A 346 2.51 -43.81 -6.50
C ARG A 346 2.05 -42.84 -7.58
N PRO A 347 2.20 -43.18 -8.87
CA PRO A 347 1.46 -42.48 -9.92
C PRO A 347 -0.04 -42.67 -9.68
N LEU A 348 -0.83 -41.61 -9.90
CA LEU A 348 -2.28 -41.68 -10.05
C LEU A 348 -2.67 -42.20 -11.44
#